data_AF-M7TPW9-F1
#
_entry.id   AF-M7TPW9-F1
#
_cell.length_a   1.000
_cell.length_b   1.000
_cell.length_c   1.000
_cell.angle_alpha   90.00
_cell.angle_beta   90.00
_cell.angle_gamma   90.00
#
_symmetry.space_group_name_H-M   'P 1'
#
loop_
_entity.id
_entity.type
_entity.pdbx_description
1 polymer ?
#
loop_
_entity_poly.entity_id
_entity_poly.type
_entity_poly.pdbx_seq_one_letter_code
_entity_poly.pdbx_strand_id
1 'polypeptide(L)'
;MKTANILGWSMYEMKMETSSYREIEGKGIAPKFLAHVMENGRIIGFLTEPITDGRPANPGKDYEACKNALQKLHDEGLLHGFPDEESFLVRSDGTAVLLDLGKSQPIDPTIAEVWFDREMRELKECMEI
;
A
#
# COMPACT_ATOMS: atom_id res chain seq x y z
N MET A 1 19.44 -0.69 0.12
CA MET A 1 19.04 -1.91 0.85
C MET A 1 17.96 -2.59 0.02
N LYS A 2 18.09 -3.88 -0.33
CA LYS A 2 16.99 -4.63 -0.98
C LYS A 2 16.12 -5.17 0.15
N THR A 3 14.91 -4.66 0.31
CA THR A 3 13.92 -5.17 1.27
C THR A 3 13.25 -6.39 0.65
N ALA A 4 13.37 -7.53 1.33
CA ALA A 4 12.60 -8.73 1.02
C ALA A 4 11.62 -8.95 2.19
N ASN A 5 10.33 -8.84 1.92
CA ASN A 5 9.29 -9.16 2.90
C ASN A 5 9.07 -10.67 2.87
N ILE A 6 9.61 -11.37 3.88
CA ILE A 6 9.50 -12.82 4.04
C ILE A 6 9.01 -13.08 5.47
N LEU A 7 7.70 -13.03 5.70
CA LEU A 7 7.06 -13.48 6.94
C LEU A 7 5.80 -14.30 6.57
N GLY A 8 5.16 -14.99 7.52
CA GLY A 8 4.15 -16.04 7.31
C GLY A 8 2.81 -15.64 6.66
N TRP A 9 2.86 -15.18 5.41
CA TRP A 9 1.72 -14.72 4.63
C TRP A 9 1.01 -15.90 3.96
N SER A 10 -0.31 -15.80 3.82
CA SER A 10 -1.04 -16.77 3.01
C SER A 10 -0.67 -16.61 1.53
N MET A 11 -0.74 -17.70 0.75
CA MET A 11 -0.61 -17.63 -0.71
C MET A 11 -1.62 -16.67 -1.35
N TYR A 12 -2.75 -16.43 -0.66
CA TYR A 12 -3.78 -15.50 -1.09
C TYR A 12 -3.30 -14.05 -0.98
N GLU A 13 -2.77 -13.63 0.17
CA GLU A 13 -2.29 -12.25 0.39
C GLU A 13 -1.13 -11.90 -0.56
N MET A 14 -0.18 -12.81 -0.78
CA MET A 14 0.89 -12.59 -1.76
C MET A 14 0.36 -12.38 -3.20
N LYS A 15 -0.70 -13.12 -3.56
CA LYS A 15 -1.35 -12.99 -4.87
C LYS A 15 -2.09 -11.65 -4.98
N MET A 16 -2.80 -11.25 -3.93
CA MET A 16 -3.50 -9.97 -3.88
C MET A 16 -2.51 -8.82 -3.98
N GLU A 17 -1.45 -8.83 -3.16
CA GLU A 17 -0.43 -7.78 -3.19
C GLU A 17 0.23 -7.65 -4.57
N THR A 18 0.67 -8.76 -5.16
CA THR A 18 1.25 -8.76 -6.52
C THR A 18 0.26 -8.23 -7.56
N SER A 19 -1.03 -8.55 -7.41
CA SER A 19 -2.07 -8.09 -8.34
C SER A 19 -2.27 -6.58 -8.19
N SER A 20 -2.36 -6.07 -6.96
CA SER A 20 -2.47 -4.64 -6.66
C SER A 20 -1.28 -3.85 -7.21
N TYR A 21 -0.04 -4.34 -7.03
CA TYR A 21 1.16 -3.72 -7.63
C TYR A 21 1.09 -3.63 -9.16
N ARG A 22 0.44 -4.60 -9.83
CA ARG A 22 0.24 -4.57 -11.28
C ARG A 22 -0.80 -3.54 -11.69
N GLU A 23 -1.92 -3.45 -10.99
CA GLU A 23 -2.99 -2.49 -11.30
C GLU A 23 -2.51 -1.03 -11.17
N ILE A 24 -1.60 -0.77 -10.23
CA ILE A 24 -1.07 0.57 -9.95
C ILE A 24 0.32 0.84 -10.53
N GLU A 25 0.83 -0.04 -11.40
CA GLU A 25 2.18 0.06 -11.95
C GLU A 25 2.38 1.40 -12.68
N GLY A 26 3.47 2.10 -12.35
CA GLY A 26 3.83 3.37 -12.98
C GLY A 26 3.04 4.60 -12.51
N LYS A 27 2.10 4.43 -11.58
CA LYS A 27 1.24 5.54 -11.09
C LYS A 27 1.82 6.28 -9.88
N GLY A 28 2.95 5.80 -9.34
CA GLY A 28 3.62 6.40 -8.19
C GLY A 28 2.82 6.26 -6.87
N ILE A 29 1.91 5.28 -6.80
CA ILE A 29 1.07 4.99 -5.62
C ILE A 29 1.83 4.11 -4.62
N ALA A 30 2.60 3.15 -5.13
CA ALA A 30 3.41 2.21 -4.35
C ALA A 30 4.82 2.12 -4.96
N PRO A 31 5.83 1.60 -4.22
CA PRO A 31 7.14 1.36 -4.79
C PRO A 31 7.06 0.40 -5.99
N LYS A 32 7.87 0.62 -7.02
CA LYS A 32 7.88 -0.24 -8.20
C LYS A 32 8.15 -1.71 -7.85
N PHE A 33 7.26 -2.61 -8.26
CA PHE A 33 7.50 -4.05 -8.18
C PHE A 33 8.66 -4.46 -9.11
N LEU A 34 9.58 -5.30 -8.62
CA LEU A 34 10.74 -5.75 -9.39
C LEU A 34 10.68 -7.23 -9.77
N ALA A 35 10.42 -8.11 -8.79
CA ALA A 35 10.43 -9.55 -9.01
C ALA A 35 9.83 -10.32 -7.83
N HIS A 36 9.36 -11.54 -8.07
CA HIS A 36 9.10 -12.51 -7.00
C HIS A 36 10.40 -13.07 -6.40
N VAL A 37 10.39 -13.31 -5.09
CA VAL A 37 11.42 -14.06 -4.38
C VAL A 37 10.98 -15.53 -4.34
N MET A 38 11.85 -16.44 -4.75
CA MET A 38 11.56 -17.86 -4.80
C MET A 38 12.56 -18.68 -4.00
N GLU A 39 12.06 -19.70 -3.30
CA GLU A 39 12.86 -20.74 -2.65
C GLU A 39 12.31 -22.11 -3.04
N ASN A 40 13.18 -23.01 -3.54
CA ASN A 40 12.81 -24.37 -3.97
C ASN A 40 11.60 -24.42 -4.93
N GLY A 41 11.49 -23.45 -5.84
CA GLY A 41 10.40 -23.36 -6.82
C GLY A 41 9.07 -22.83 -6.28
N ARG A 42 9.01 -22.41 -5.00
CA ARG A 42 7.86 -21.71 -4.42
C ARG A 42 8.14 -20.21 -4.29
N ILE A 43 7.13 -19.39 -4.57
CA ILE A 43 7.15 -17.96 -4.25
C ILE A 43 7.06 -17.82 -2.73
N ILE A 44 8.04 -17.15 -2.14
CA ILE A 44 8.13 -16.88 -0.70
C ILE A 44 8.07 -15.38 -0.37
N GLY A 45 7.98 -14.52 -1.39
CA GLY A 45 7.89 -13.08 -1.24
C GLY A 45 8.08 -12.35 -2.57
N PHE A 46 8.38 -11.06 -2.50
CA PHE A 46 8.67 -10.21 -3.66
C PHE A 46 9.67 -9.10 -3.30
N LEU A 47 10.19 -8.45 -4.33
CA LEU A 47 11.09 -7.32 -4.26
C LEU A 47 10.44 -6.10 -4.89
N THR A 48 10.65 -4.96 -4.27
CA THR A 48 10.30 -3.65 -4.83
C THR A 48 11.53 -2.77 -4.98
N GLU A 49 11.38 -1.64 -5.65
CA GLU A 49 12.42 -0.62 -5.70
C GLU A 49 12.79 -0.14 -4.29
N PRO A 50 14.08 0.11 -4.03
CA PRO A 50 14.49 0.64 -2.75
C PRO A 50 14.02 2.10 -2.63
N ILE A 51 13.22 2.39 -1.61
CA ILE A 51 12.92 3.76 -1.20
C ILE A 51 14.01 4.19 -0.21
N THR A 52 14.88 5.10 -0.65
CA THR A 52 16.04 5.55 0.14
C THR A 52 15.84 6.90 0.82
N ASP A 53 14.86 7.66 0.35
CA ASP A 53 14.47 8.98 0.83
C ASP A 53 13.14 8.94 1.63
N GLY A 54 12.72 7.74 2.01
CA GLY A 54 11.47 7.49 2.72
C GLY A 54 11.69 7.20 4.21
N ARG A 55 10.71 7.58 5.02
CA ARG A 55 10.58 7.21 6.43
C ARG A 55 9.16 6.71 6.71
N PRO A 56 8.93 5.91 7.75
CA PRO A 56 7.59 5.61 8.23
C PRO A 56 6.78 6.89 8.47
N ALA A 57 5.48 6.83 8.21
CA ALA A 57 4.58 7.93 8.51
C ALA A 57 4.52 8.20 10.01
N ASN A 58 4.34 9.47 10.36
CA ASN A 58 4.17 9.93 11.73
C ASN A 58 2.72 10.39 11.91
N PRO A 59 1.94 9.72 12.78
CA PRO A 59 0.63 10.22 13.18
C PRO A 59 0.71 11.67 13.69
N GLY A 60 -0.32 12.46 13.38
CA GLY A 60 -0.46 13.88 13.69
C GLY A 60 0.27 14.81 12.71
N LYS A 61 1.30 14.33 12.00
CA LYS A 61 2.11 15.16 11.08
C LYS A 61 1.89 14.86 9.62
N ASP A 62 1.76 13.58 9.28
CA ASP A 62 1.78 13.13 7.88
C ASP A 62 0.39 12.75 7.35
N TYR A 63 -0.67 13.06 8.10
CA TYR A 63 -2.05 12.72 7.74
C TYR A 63 -2.40 13.11 6.30
N GLU A 64 -2.12 14.35 5.89
CA GLU A 64 -2.44 14.80 4.53
C GLU A 64 -1.65 14.04 3.45
N ALA A 65 -0.39 13.69 3.72
CA ALA A 65 0.41 12.90 2.78
C ALA A 65 -0.16 11.49 2.61
N CYS A 66 -0.48 10.82 3.72
CA CYS A 66 -1.08 9.48 3.74
C CYS A 66 -2.47 9.46 3.09
N LYS A 67 -3.31 10.45 3.43
CA LYS A 67 -4.64 10.63 2.84
C LYS A 67 -4.55 10.80 1.32
N ASN A 68 -3.64 11.62 0.83
CA ASN A 68 -3.43 11.80 -0.61
C ASN A 68 -2.94 10.52 -1.29
N ALA A 69 -2.11 9.72 -0.64
CA ALA A 69 -1.68 8.42 -1.18
C ALA A 69 -2.84 7.41 -1.23
N LEU A 70 -3.66 7.35 -0.16
CA LEU A 70 -4.86 6.51 -0.13
C LEU A 70 -5.89 6.93 -1.17
N GLN A 71 -6.10 8.24 -1.35
CA GLN A 71 -7.00 8.76 -2.37
C GLN A 71 -6.57 8.32 -3.78
N LYS A 72 -5.28 8.36 -4.09
CA LYS A 72 -4.79 7.86 -5.39
C LYS A 72 -5.08 6.37 -5.59
N LEU A 73 -5.07 5.56 -4.53
CA LEU A 73 -5.48 4.16 -4.61
C LEU A 73 -6.98 4.03 -4.90
N HIS A 74 -7.80 4.84 -4.23
CA HIS A 74 -9.25 4.89 -4.45
C HIS A 74 -9.61 5.34 -5.87
N ASP A 75 -8.86 6.30 -6.42
CA ASP A 75 -9.03 6.76 -7.80
C ASP A 75 -8.80 5.64 -8.84
N GLU A 76 -8.05 4.60 -8.47
CA GLU A 76 -7.84 3.39 -9.27
C GLU A 76 -8.89 2.29 -9.02
N GLY A 77 -9.94 2.58 -8.24
CA GLY A 77 -11.01 1.64 -7.94
C GLY A 77 -10.60 0.54 -6.97
N LEU A 78 -9.55 0.76 -6.16
CA LEU A 78 -9.02 -0.21 -5.21
C LEU A 78 -9.24 0.27 -3.78
N LEU A 79 -9.71 -0.63 -2.92
CA LEU A 79 -9.60 -0.48 -1.47
C LEU A 79 -8.23 -0.92 -0.99
N HIS A 80 -7.70 -0.30 0.07
CA HIS A 80 -6.50 -0.78 0.74
C HIS A 80 -6.78 -2.04 1.57
N GLY A 81 -7.92 -2.05 2.26
CA GLY A 81 -8.42 -3.05 3.20
C GLY A 81 -8.39 -2.55 4.64
N PHE A 82 -7.19 -2.18 5.13
CA PHE A 82 -6.95 -1.75 6.51
C PHE A 82 -5.75 -0.80 6.57
N PRO A 83 -5.88 0.48 6.17
CA PRO A 83 -4.75 1.41 6.21
C PRO A 83 -4.43 1.83 7.65
N ASP A 84 -3.15 1.80 8.01
CA ASP A 84 -2.59 2.27 9.28
C ASP A 84 -1.29 3.06 9.05
N GLU A 85 -0.64 3.57 10.11
CA GLU A 85 0.59 4.36 9.99
C GLU A 85 1.77 3.58 9.39
N GLU A 86 1.79 2.25 9.53
CA GLU A 86 2.84 1.38 9.00
C GLU A 86 2.67 1.12 7.50
N SER A 87 1.45 1.33 6.98
CA SER A 87 1.10 1.17 5.57
C SER A 87 1.71 2.25 4.66
N PHE A 88 2.41 3.26 5.21
CA PHE A 88 2.91 4.39 4.44
C PHE A 88 4.40 4.66 4.64
N LEU A 89 5.07 5.02 3.54
CA LEU A 89 6.36 5.68 3.57
C LEU A 89 6.23 7.11 3.05
N VAL A 90 6.63 8.07 3.88
CA VAL A 90 6.68 9.50 3.55
C VAL A 90 8.06 9.82 3.01
N ARG A 91 8.09 10.37 1.80
CA ARG A 91 9.29 10.82 1.08
C ARG A 91 9.73 12.19 1.53
N SER A 92 10.99 12.50 1.21
CA SER A 92 11.60 13.80 1.50
C SER A 92 10.90 15.00 0.86
N ASP A 93 10.16 14.78 -0.23
CA ASP A 93 9.34 15.80 -0.91
C ASP A 93 7.95 16.03 -0.26
N GLY A 94 7.65 15.31 0.82
CA GLY A 94 6.37 15.39 1.54
C GLY A 94 5.25 14.53 0.93
N THR A 95 5.52 13.76 -0.13
CA THR A 95 4.57 12.78 -0.66
C THR A 95 4.65 11.46 0.10
N ALA A 96 3.56 10.68 0.11
CA ALA A 96 3.59 9.31 0.62
C ALA A 96 3.35 8.29 -0.49
N VAL A 97 3.87 7.08 -0.27
CA VAL A 97 3.52 5.88 -1.03
C VAL A 97 2.99 4.80 -0.10
N LEU A 98 2.14 3.93 -0.64
CA LEU A 98 1.52 2.82 0.05
C LEU A 98 2.39 1.56 0.03
N LEU A 99 2.33 0.83 1.14
CA LEU A 99 2.84 -0.52 1.35
C LEU A 99 1.68 -1.46 1.72
N ASP A 100 1.99 -2.72 2.04
CA ASP A 100 1.03 -3.72 2.56
C ASP A 100 -0.28 -3.86 1.77
N LEU A 101 -0.16 -4.06 0.46
CA LEU A 101 -1.32 -4.19 -0.44
C LEU A 101 -1.92 -5.61 -0.43
N GLY A 102 -1.56 -6.46 0.54
CA GLY A 102 -1.99 -7.86 0.64
C GLY A 102 -3.49 -8.03 0.87
N LYS A 103 -4.16 -6.99 1.36
CA LYS A 103 -5.61 -6.95 1.57
C LYS A 103 -6.33 -6.06 0.57
N SER A 104 -5.59 -5.43 -0.34
CA SER A 104 -6.17 -4.53 -1.32
C SER A 104 -6.98 -5.29 -2.36
N GLN A 105 -8.12 -4.71 -2.75
CA GLN A 105 -9.07 -5.37 -3.64
C GLN A 105 -9.82 -4.36 -4.51
N PRO A 106 -10.16 -4.73 -5.76
CA PRO A 106 -11.10 -3.97 -6.56
C PRO A 106 -12.45 -3.85 -5.86
N ILE A 107 -13.09 -2.69 -6.02
CA ILE A 107 -14.43 -2.47 -5.50
C ILE A 107 -15.44 -2.21 -6.62
N ASP A 108 -16.66 -2.70 -6.42
CA ASP A 108 -17.78 -2.40 -7.31
C ASP A 108 -18.07 -0.88 -7.25
N PRO A 109 -18.05 -0.17 -8.40
CA PRO A 109 -18.29 1.27 -8.47
C PRO A 109 -19.62 1.72 -7.86
N THR A 110 -20.63 0.85 -7.81
CA THR A 110 -21.96 1.15 -7.26
C THR A 110 -21.96 1.31 -5.74
N ILE A 111 -20.95 0.78 -5.06
CA ILE A 111 -20.79 0.87 -3.59
C ILE A 111 -19.47 1.55 -3.19
N ALA A 112 -18.59 1.85 -4.15
CA ALA A 112 -17.23 2.32 -3.90
C ALA A 112 -17.15 3.52 -2.94
N GLU A 113 -18.00 4.54 -3.16
CA GLU A 113 -18.04 5.76 -2.34
C GLU A 113 -18.19 5.45 -0.84
N VAL A 114 -19.11 4.55 -0.48
CA VAL A 114 -19.38 4.19 0.92
C VAL A 114 -18.16 3.55 1.60
N TRP A 115 -17.39 2.76 0.84
CA TRP A 115 -16.23 2.06 1.36
C TRP A 115 -14.97 2.93 1.36
N PHE A 116 -14.80 3.79 0.35
CA PHE A 116 -13.74 4.80 0.34
C PHE A 116 -13.89 5.78 1.50
N ASP A 117 -15.12 6.27 1.75
CA ASP A 117 -15.42 7.12 2.91
C ASP A 117 -15.13 6.42 4.24
N ARG A 118 -15.34 5.10 4.29
CA ARG A 118 -15.02 4.31 5.47
C ARG A 118 -13.52 4.22 5.69
N GLU A 119 -12.73 3.84 4.68
CA GLU A 119 -11.27 3.77 4.81
C GLU A 119 -10.66 5.13 5.14
N MET A 120 -11.19 6.21 4.57
CA MET A 120 -10.74 7.57 4.89
C MET A 120 -11.00 7.95 6.35
N ARG A 121 -12.12 7.48 6.94
CA ARG A 121 -12.38 7.67 8.38
C ARG A 121 -11.44 6.84 9.24
N GLU A 122 -11.25 5.56 8.90
CA GLU A 122 -10.35 4.67 9.63
C GLU A 122 -8.91 5.20 9.60
N LEU A 123 -8.43 5.69 8.44
CA LEU A 123 -7.14 6.37 8.32
C LEU A 123 -7.07 7.62 9.21
N LYS A 124 -8.12 8.43 9.22
CA LYS A 124 -8.17 9.64 10.05
C LYS A 124 -8.04 9.31 11.53
N GLU A 125 -8.72 8.27 12.00
CA GLU A 125 -8.70 7.85 13.40
C GLU A 125 -7.31 7.37 13.85
N CYS A 126 -6.53 6.70 13.00
CA CYS A 126 -5.16 6.28 13.35
C CYS A 126 -4.12 7.39 13.14
N MET A 127 -4.36 8.34 12.23
CA MET A 127 -3.37 9.35 11.84
C MET A 127 -3.58 10.75 12.44
N GLU A 128 -4.72 11.11 13.01
CA GLU A 128 -4.96 12.43 13.65
C GLU A 128 -4.93 12.38 15.19
N ILE A 129 -3.86 11.79 15.76
CA ILE A 129 -3.63 11.68 17.22
C ILE A 129 -3.32 13.04 17.87
#